data_AF-A0A7H8PUF7-F1
#
_entry.id   AF-A0A7H8PUF7-F1
#
_cell.length_a   1.000
_cell.length_b   1.000
_cell.length_c   1.000
_cell.angle_alpha   90.00
_cell.angle_beta   90.00
_cell.angle_gamma   90.00
#
_symmetry.space_group_name_H-M   'P 1'
#
loop_
_entity.id
_entity.type
_entity.pdbx_description
1 polymer ?
#
loop_
_entity_poly.entity_id
_entity_poly.type
_entity_poly.pdbx_seq_one_letter_code
_entity_poly.pdbx_strand_id
1 'polypeptide(L)'
;MLDDLHIHDFYRDAGRILLALFQQFPAPATLYVEDIAGPDTPDEFGLHSPRHLACLGAMTWLKECGYIRFSQLVRQEAVEEAALSHHSFLLMVTRGEDGVSNAEKLDRIVREGSSPQLEELMVALMKRLGH
;
A
#
# COMPACT_ATOMS: atom_id res chain seq x y z
N MET A 1 -22.11 7.29 11.40
CA MET A 1 -21.04 7.32 10.38
C MET A 1 -20.80 5.87 10.04
N LEU A 2 -20.93 5.45 8.78
CA LEU A 2 -20.55 4.08 8.41
C LEU A 2 -19.08 3.92 8.83
N ASP A 3 -18.84 3.05 9.81
CA ASP A 3 -17.51 2.62 10.22
C ASP A 3 -17.00 1.78 9.05
N ASP A 4 -16.46 2.46 8.04
CA ASP A 4 -16.17 1.87 6.73
C ASP A 4 -14.81 1.17 6.84
N LEU A 5 -14.81 0.05 7.58
CA LEU A 5 -13.64 -0.80 7.84
C LEU A 5 -12.83 -1.06 6.57
N HIS A 6 -13.51 -1.18 5.43
CA HIS A 6 -12.90 -1.35 4.12
C HIS A 6 -12.03 -0.15 3.69
N ILE A 7 -12.42 1.08 4.03
CA ILE A 7 -11.63 2.29 3.77
C ILE A 7 -10.42 2.37 4.70
N HIS A 8 -10.58 1.99 5.97
CA HIS A 8 -9.47 1.90 6.92
C HIS A 8 -8.42 0.87 6.47
N ASP A 9 -8.87 -0.30 6.02
CA ASP A 9 -8.01 -1.33 5.44
C ASP A 9 -7.33 -0.86 4.15
N PHE A 10 -8.03 -0.11 3.30
CA PHE A 10 -7.44 0.46 2.09
C PHE A 10 -6.24 1.36 2.41
N TYR A 11 -6.37 2.32 3.33
CA TYR A 11 -5.24 3.20 3.67
C TYR A 11 -4.08 2.43 4.28
N ARG A 12 -4.38 1.42 5.11
CA ARG A 12 -3.38 0.50 5.68
C ARG A 12 -2.60 -0.22 4.58
N ASP A 13 -3.30 -0.83 3.64
CA ASP A 13 -2.68 -1.57 2.54
C ASP A 13 -1.89 -0.66 1.63
N ALA A 14 -2.45 0.49 1.26
CA ALA A 14 -1.78 1.45 0.40
C ALA A 14 -0.47 1.95 1.02
N GLY A 15 -0.47 2.27 2.31
CA GLY A 15 0.76 2.65 3.01
C GLY A 15 1.81 1.55 2.99
N ARG A 16 1.43 0.31 3.29
CA ARG A 16 2.36 -0.82 3.29
C ARG A 16 2.91 -1.14 1.90
N ILE A 17 2.06 -1.09 0.86
CA ILE A 17 2.48 -1.29 -0.54
C ILE A 17 3.52 -0.24 -0.93
N LEU A 18 3.23 1.04 -0.68
CA LEU A 18 4.16 2.13 -1.03
C LEU A 18 5.49 2.00 -0.26
N LEU A 19 5.43 1.66 1.04
CA LEU A 19 6.62 1.44 1.85
C LEU A 19 7.46 0.26 1.35
N ALA A 20 6.82 -0.88 1.06
CA ALA A 20 7.50 -2.07 0.56
C ALA A 20 8.23 -1.79 -0.77
N LEU A 21 7.56 -1.11 -1.71
CA LEU A 21 8.20 -0.74 -2.98
C LEU A 21 9.27 0.34 -2.81
N PHE A 22 9.11 1.26 -1.87
CA PHE A 22 10.14 2.26 -1.57
C PHE A 22 11.44 1.60 -1.09
N GLN A 23 11.33 0.58 -0.24
CA GLN A 23 12.49 -0.14 0.30
C GLN A 23 13.25 -0.94 -0.77
N GLN A 24 12.61 -1.31 -1.87
CA GLN A 24 13.22 -2.06 -2.99
C GLN A 24 13.65 -1.16 -4.16
N PHE A 25 13.19 0.10 -4.20
CA PHE A 25 13.46 1.00 -5.31
C PHE A 25 14.99 1.22 -5.52
N PRO A 26 15.49 1.24 -6.77
CA PRO A 26 14.75 1.23 -8.04
C PRO A 26 14.48 -0.16 -8.63
N ALA A 27 14.84 -1.24 -7.94
CA ALA A 27 14.60 -2.59 -8.44
C ALA A 27 13.09 -2.90 -8.42
N PRO A 28 12.52 -3.45 -9.51
CA PRO A 28 11.18 -4.01 -9.48
C PRO A 28 11.12 -5.18 -8.49
N ALA A 29 9.98 -5.33 -7.81
CA ALA A 29 9.76 -6.38 -6.82
C ALA A 29 8.46 -7.15 -7.10
N THR A 30 8.40 -8.40 -6.66
CA THR A 30 7.12 -9.12 -6.52
C THR A 30 6.53 -8.76 -5.16
N LEU A 31 5.27 -8.33 -5.13
CA LEU A 31 4.54 -8.12 -3.87
C LEU A 31 3.44 -9.16 -3.74
N TYR A 32 3.49 -9.95 -2.68
CA TYR A 32 2.42 -10.85 -2.31
C TYR A 32 1.34 -10.12 -1.50
N VAL A 33 0.08 -10.48 -1.73
CA VAL A 33 -1.05 -9.93 -0.99
C VAL A 33 -0.93 -10.25 0.49
N GLU A 34 -0.47 -11.46 0.83
CA GLU A 34 -0.32 -11.91 2.22
C GLU A 34 0.72 -11.12 3.02
N ASP A 35 1.77 -10.61 2.36
CA ASP A 35 2.79 -9.76 3.01
C ASP A 35 2.22 -8.39 3.43
N ILE A 36 1.12 -7.96 2.80
CA ILE A 36 0.49 -6.66 3.02
C ILE A 36 -0.73 -6.78 3.95
N ALA A 37 -1.62 -7.71 3.61
CA ALA A 37 -2.92 -7.91 4.27
C ALA A 37 -2.85 -8.88 5.46
N GLY A 38 -1.80 -9.70 5.54
CA GLY A 38 -1.74 -10.87 6.40
C GLY A 38 -2.20 -12.15 5.69
N PRO A 39 -2.11 -13.30 6.37
CA PRO A 39 -2.40 -14.60 5.77
C PRO A 39 -3.84 -14.67 5.24
N ASP A 40 -4.02 -15.30 4.08
CA ASP A 40 -5.35 -15.54 3.53
C ASP A 40 -6.08 -16.66 4.27
N THR A 41 -7.41 -16.60 4.24
CA THR A 41 -8.32 -17.60 4.81
C THR A 41 -9.36 -17.98 3.76
N PRO A 42 -9.00 -18.78 2.76
CA PRO A 42 -9.92 -19.16 1.70
C PRO A 42 -11.07 -20.02 2.23
N ASP A 43 -12.20 -19.99 1.53
CA ASP A 43 -13.37 -20.80 1.89
C ASP A 43 -13.21 -22.28 1.50
N GLU A 44 -14.27 -23.08 1.72
CA GLU A 44 -14.27 -24.51 1.42
C GLU A 44 -14.11 -24.85 -0.07
N PHE A 45 -14.28 -23.86 -0.96
CA PHE A 45 -14.08 -23.99 -2.41
C PHE A 45 -12.74 -23.42 -2.87
N GLY A 46 -11.92 -22.91 -1.95
CA GLY A 46 -10.63 -22.29 -2.23
C GLY A 46 -10.73 -20.84 -2.71
N LEU A 47 -11.87 -20.17 -2.53
CA LEU A 47 -12.00 -18.76 -2.89
C LEU A 47 -11.34 -17.88 -1.83
N HIS A 48 -10.52 -16.93 -2.29
CA HIS A 48 -9.83 -15.97 -1.42
C HIS A 48 -10.80 -15.18 -0.54
N SER A 49 -10.35 -14.84 0.66
CA SER A 49 -11.14 -14.06 1.61
C SER A 49 -11.46 -12.65 1.07
N PRO A 50 -12.56 -12.01 1.52
CA PRO A 50 -12.84 -10.61 1.17
C PRO A 50 -11.70 -9.65 1.52
N ARG A 51 -10.96 -9.92 2.61
CA ARG A 51 -9.82 -9.12 3.04
C ARG A 51 -8.64 -9.20 2.06
N HIS A 52 -8.35 -10.40 1.57
CA HIS A 52 -7.33 -10.66 0.54
C HIS A 52 -7.71 -9.97 -0.77
N LEU A 53 -8.95 -10.17 -1.22
CA LEU A 53 -9.46 -9.54 -2.44
C LEU A 53 -9.48 -8.02 -2.36
N ALA A 54 -9.79 -7.44 -1.18
CA ALA A 54 -9.73 -5.99 -0.96
C ALA A 54 -8.30 -5.43 -1.12
N CYS A 55 -7.29 -6.14 -0.61
CA CYS A 55 -5.89 -5.74 -0.77
C CYS A 55 -5.42 -5.82 -2.23
N LEU A 56 -5.76 -6.91 -2.93
CA LEU A 56 -5.50 -7.04 -4.36
C LEU A 56 -6.19 -5.94 -5.18
N GLY A 57 -7.41 -5.57 -4.77
CA GLY A 57 -8.14 -4.42 -5.29
C GLY A 57 -7.38 -3.10 -5.06
N ALA A 58 -6.84 -2.88 -3.85
CA ALA A 58 -6.03 -1.71 -3.54
C ALA A 58 -4.76 -1.63 -4.40
N MET A 59 -4.06 -2.74 -4.62
CA MET A 59 -2.89 -2.79 -5.53
C MET A 59 -3.28 -2.38 -6.95
N THR A 60 -4.38 -2.91 -7.47
CA THR A 60 -4.87 -2.61 -8.83
C THR A 60 -5.29 -1.15 -8.95
N TRP A 61 -6.03 -0.64 -7.97
CA TRP A 61 -6.47 0.76 -7.93
C TRP A 61 -5.29 1.73 -7.85
N LEU A 62 -4.27 1.44 -7.04
CA LEU A 62 -3.05 2.25 -6.98
C LEU A 62 -2.31 2.30 -8.31
N LYS A 63 -2.30 1.20 -9.08
CA LYS A 63 -1.76 1.18 -10.44
C LYS A 63 -2.57 2.07 -11.38
N GLU A 64 -3.89 1.97 -11.34
CA GLU A 64 -4.79 2.77 -12.18
C GLU A 64 -4.67 4.27 -11.89
N CYS A 65 -4.55 4.66 -10.62
CA CYS A 65 -4.29 6.03 -10.22
C CYS A 65 -2.83 6.46 -10.40
N GLY A 66 -1.95 5.57 -10.88
CA GLY A 66 -0.58 5.86 -11.24
C GLY A 66 0.43 5.89 -10.09
N TYR A 67 0.05 5.53 -8.87
CA TYR A 67 0.94 5.51 -7.70
C TYR A 67 2.05 4.45 -7.82
N ILE A 68 1.69 3.31 -8.39
CA ILE A 68 2.61 2.21 -8.63
C ILE A 68 2.50 1.76 -10.09
N ARG A 69 3.46 0.96 -10.53
CA ARG A 69 3.36 0.17 -11.76
C ARG A 69 3.65 -1.28 -11.40
N PHE A 70 3.04 -2.21 -12.12
CA PHE A 70 3.38 -3.63 -12.09
C PHE A 70 3.02 -4.24 -13.46
N SER A 71 3.73 -5.30 -13.86
CA SER A 71 3.53 -5.91 -15.19
C SER A 71 2.23 -6.73 -15.25
N GLN A 72 2.02 -7.63 -14.29
CA GLN A 72 0.88 -8.54 -14.25
C GLN A 72 0.47 -8.96 -12.83
N LEU A 73 -0.71 -9.56 -12.74
CA LEU A 73 -1.16 -10.30 -11.55
C LEU A 73 -0.69 -11.76 -11.66
N VAL A 74 -0.31 -12.36 -10.52
CA VAL A 74 0.00 -13.79 -10.43
C VAL A 74 -1.07 -14.44 -9.56
N ARG A 75 -1.95 -15.22 -10.20
CA ARG A 75 -2.97 -16.08 -9.53
C ARG A 75 -3.81 -15.40 -8.44
N GLN A 76 -4.01 -14.08 -8.51
CA GLN A 76 -4.65 -13.29 -7.45
C GLN A 76 -3.89 -13.29 -6.11
N GLU A 77 -2.65 -13.78 -6.08
CA GLU A 77 -1.80 -13.86 -4.89
C GLU A 77 -0.76 -12.75 -4.85
N ALA A 78 -0.34 -12.24 -6.02
CA ALA A 78 0.74 -11.26 -6.10
C ALA A 78 0.65 -10.34 -7.33
N VAL A 79 1.45 -9.27 -7.29
CA VAL A 79 1.80 -8.43 -8.45
C VAL A 79 3.29 -8.56 -8.75
N GLU A 80 3.65 -8.67 -10.03
CA GLU A 80 5.04 -8.83 -10.47
C GLU A 80 5.63 -7.56 -11.09
N GLU A 81 6.96 -7.44 -10.99
CA GLU A 81 7.73 -6.30 -11.49
C GLU A 81 7.17 -4.96 -11.00
N ALA A 82 6.72 -4.94 -9.74
CA ALA A 82 6.11 -3.79 -9.13
C ALA A 82 7.17 -2.75 -8.73
N ALA A 83 6.89 -1.48 -9.00
CA ALA A 83 7.76 -0.36 -8.63
C ALA A 83 6.95 0.91 -8.39
N LEU A 84 7.51 1.83 -7.61
CA LEU A 84 6.93 3.16 -7.43
C LEU A 84 6.89 3.94 -8.74
N SER A 85 5.86 4.78 -8.87
CA SER A 85 5.85 5.83 -9.86
C SER A 85 6.84 6.94 -9.51
N HIS A 86 7.11 7.83 -10.48
CA HIS A 86 7.94 9.00 -10.22
C HIS A 86 7.37 9.88 -9.11
N HIS A 87 6.07 10.17 -9.14
CA HIS A 87 5.44 11.04 -8.15
C HIS A 87 5.37 10.37 -6.77
N SER A 88 5.12 9.06 -6.69
CA SER A 88 5.11 8.35 -5.42
C SER A 88 6.51 8.23 -4.83
N PHE A 89 7.55 8.06 -5.67
CA PHE A 89 8.93 8.15 -5.20
C PHE A 89 9.22 9.53 -4.59
N LEU A 90 8.89 10.62 -5.30
CA LEU A 90 9.07 11.98 -4.78
C LEU A 90 8.29 12.22 -3.49
N LEU A 91 7.05 11.74 -3.41
CA LEU A 91 6.25 11.79 -2.19
C LEU A 91 6.99 11.10 -1.03
N MET A 92 7.52 9.90 -1.24
CA MET A 92 8.17 9.12 -0.18
C MET A 92 9.46 9.75 0.33
N VAL A 93 10.29 10.32 -0.57
CA VAL A 93 11.56 10.98 -0.17
C VAL A 93 11.37 12.39 0.39
N THR A 94 10.21 13.02 0.18
CA THR A 94 9.92 14.37 0.67
C THR A 94 10.00 14.40 2.20
N ARG A 95 10.75 15.38 2.72
CA ARG A 95 10.95 15.62 4.16
C ARG A 95 10.03 16.74 4.65
N GLY A 96 9.53 16.58 5.88
CA GLY A 96 8.82 17.64 6.59
C GLY A 96 9.77 18.66 7.23
N GLU A 97 9.19 19.64 7.93
CA GLU A 97 9.94 20.63 8.72
C GLU A 97 10.77 19.98 9.84
N ASP A 98 10.31 18.82 10.33
CA ASP A 98 11.00 17.96 11.28
C ASP A 98 12.24 17.26 10.69
N GLY A 99 12.52 17.46 9.40
CA GLY A 99 13.60 16.81 8.68
C GLY A 99 13.36 15.32 8.41
N VAL A 100 12.20 14.77 8.79
CA VAL A 100 11.87 13.34 8.62
C VAL A 100 11.11 13.16 7.31
N SER A 101 11.54 12.18 6.50
CA SER A 101 10.89 11.83 5.24
C SER A 101 9.55 11.13 5.47
N ASN A 102 8.66 11.19 4.47
CA ASN A 102 7.39 10.49 4.53
C ASN A 102 7.58 8.96 4.63
N ALA A 103 8.60 8.41 3.98
CA ALA A 103 8.99 7.00 4.13
C ALA A 103 9.38 6.64 5.58
N GLU A 104 10.20 7.47 6.24
CA GLU A 104 10.61 7.26 7.64
C GLU A 104 9.43 7.37 8.60
N LYS A 105 8.47 8.28 8.35
CA LYS A 105 7.23 8.40 9.12
C LYS A 105 6.37 7.15 8.98
N LEU A 106 6.21 6.67 7.76
CA LEU A 106 5.39 5.50 7.45
C LEU A 106 6.00 4.23 8.04
N ASP A 107 7.32 4.04 7.92
CA ASP A 107 8.04 2.89 8.51
C ASP A 107 7.86 2.85 10.04
N ARG A 108 7.98 4.00 10.72
CA ARG A 108 7.75 4.07 12.17
C ARG A 108 6.34 3.66 12.55
N ILE A 109 5.33 4.23 11.90
CA ILE A 109 3.91 3.95 12.20
C ILE A 109 3.57 2.48 11.93
N VAL A 110 4.09 1.91 10.84
CA VAL A 110 3.89 0.49 10.50
C VAL A 110 4.49 -0.42 11.57
N ARG A 111 5.70 -0.12 12.06
CA ARG A 111 6.36 -0.87 13.15
C ARG A 111 5.64 -0.74 14.49
N GLU A 112 5.09 0.43 14.77
CA GLU A 112 4.30 0.69 15.99
C GLU A 112 2.91 0.03 15.95
N GLY A 113 2.44 -0.38 14.76
CA GLY A 113 1.15 -1.06 14.58
C GLY A 113 -0.07 -0.15 14.69
N SER A 114 0.12 1.17 14.62
CA SER A 114 -0.95 2.15 14.82
C SER A 114 -1.75 2.40 13.54
N SER A 115 -2.91 1.76 13.44
CA SER A 115 -3.78 1.86 12.25
C SER A 115 -4.35 3.26 12.03
N PRO A 116 -4.84 3.99 13.06
CA PRO A 116 -5.36 5.35 12.87
C PRO A 116 -4.28 6.34 12.39
N GLN A 117 -3.06 6.27 12.94
CA GLN A 117 -1.97 7.15 12.53
C GLN A 117 -1.54 6.87 11.08
N LEU A 118 -1.59 5.60 10.66
CA LEU A 118 -1.26 5.22 9.30
C LEU A 118 -2.26 5.84 8.33
N GLU A 119 -3.54 5.70 8.63
CA GLU A 119 -4.61 6.33 7.84
C GLU A 119 -4.48 7.84 7.77
N GLU A 120 -4.33 8.52 8.91
CA GLU A 120 -4.18 9.98 8.95
C GLU A 120 -3.01 10.45 8.06
N LEU A 121 -1.87 9.77 8.15
CA LEU A 121 -0.72 10.05 7.30
C LEU A 121 -1.06 9.79 5.83
N MET A 122 -1.63 8.65 5.49
CA MET A 122 -1.94 8.28 4.11
C MET A 122 -2.96 9.21 3.45
N VAL A 123 -4.00 9.62 4.17
CA VAL A 123 -4.95 10.65 3.72
C VAL A 123 -4.22 11.95 3.43
N ALA A 124 -3.31 12.38 4.32
CA ALA A 124 -2.54 13.61 4.11
C ALA A 124 -1.59 13.51 2.91
N LEU A 125 -0.96 12.35 2.68
CA LEU A 125 -0.06 12.11 1.56
C LEU A 125 -0.80 12.06 0.22
N MET A 126 -1.90 11.31 0.13
CA MET A 126 -2.67 11.18 -1.11
C MET A 126 -3.30 12.51 -1.55
N LYS A 127 -3.72 13.37 -0.60
CA LYS A 127 -4.19 14.73 -0.91
C LYS A 127 -3.14 15.60 -1.62
N ARG A 128 -1.85 15.37 -1.36
CA ARG A 128 -0.75 16.13 -1.97
C ARG A 128 -0.42 15.69 -3.40
N LEU A 129 -0.88 14.51 -3.80
CA LEU A 129 -0.67 13.96 -5.15
C LEU A 129 -1.83 14.26 -6.11
N GLY A 130 -2.95 14.80 -5.61
CA GLY A 130 -4.12 15.19 -6.41
C GLY A 130 -4.06 16.61 -7.01
N HIS A 131 -2.93 17.30 -6.89
CA HIS A 131 -2.66 18.65 -7.43
C HIS A 131 -1.41 18.62 -8.30
#